data_AF-A0A6A5BKH6-F1
#
_entry.id   AF-A0A6A5BKH6-F1
#
_cell.length_a   1.000
_cell.length_b   1.000
_cell.length_c   1.000
_cell.angle_alpha   90.00
_cell.angle_beta   90.00
_cell.angle_gamma   90.00
#
_symmetry.space_group_name_H-M   'P 1'
#
loop_
_entity.id
_entity.type
_entity.pdbx_description
1 polymer ?
#
loop_
_entity_poly.entity_id
_entity_poly.type
_entity_poly.pdbx_seq_one_letter_code
_entity_poly.pdbx_strand_id
1 'polypeptide(L)'
;MSTLPRPGLSFSQKRKLEDQFGAQVPEFSEYHQKRRGLESFSVKGAALAGIGSCIFAYQRSYQPLTGIFVGAMAFLTARSAAKYFGAPYFGVNSINNAEFDRAFNLWVYYEHNPYRKDADLPIHQFESRYQKRLNEFREKHKNDYTQFLKQ
;
A
#
# COMPACT_ATOMS: atom_id res chain seq x y z
N MET A 1 -3.79 -4.64 17.08
CA MET A 1 -3.61 -4.26 15.65
C MET A 1 -2.14 -3.91 15.44
N SER A 2 -1.37 -4.73 14.71
CA SER A 2 0.04 -4.44 14.46
C SER A 2 0.18 -3.33 13.41
N THR A 3 0.57 -2.14 13.83
CA THR A 3 0.96 -1.06 12.92
C THR A 3 2.41 -1.28 12.51
N LEU A 4 2.64 -2.19 11.56
CA LEU A 4 3.95 -2.28 10.93
C LEU A 4 4.26 -0.90 10.31
N PRO A 5 5.49 -0.38 10.52
CA PRO A 5 5.85 0.92 9.98
C PRO A 5 5.74 0.88 8.46
N ARG A 6 5.07 1.89 7.87
CA ARG A 6 4.99 2.01 6.41
C ARG A 6 6.40 2.19 5.87
N PRO A 7 6.82 1.40 4.88
CA PRO A 7 8.16 1.53 4.31
C PRO A 7 8.30 2.92 3.67
N GLY A 8 9.37 3.64 4.01
CA GLY A 8 9.68 4.99 3.52
C GLY A 8 10.14 4.98 2.06
N LEU A 9 9.29 4.49 1.15
CA LEU A 9 9.59 4.35 -0.27
C LEU A 9 9.35 5.67 -0.99
N SER A 10 10.26 6.02 -1.91
CA SER A 10 9.99 7.08 -2.88
C SER A 10 8.86 6.65 -3.85
N PHE A 11 8.20 7.60 -4.49
CA PHE A 11 7.08 7.31 -5.39
C PHE A 11 7.46 6.35 -6.53
N SER A 12 8.66 6.51 -7.10
CA SER A 12 9.17 5.66 -8.18
C SER A 12 9.49 4.25 -7.71
N GLN A 13 10.06 4.12 -6.50
CA GLN A 13 10.32 2.81 -5.88
C GLN A 13 9.01 2.10 -5.57
N LYS A 14 8.07 2.79 -4.91
CA LYS A 14 6.75 2.25 -4.59
C LYS A 14 6.08 1.68 -5.84
N ARG A 15 6.07 2.43 -6.95
CA ARG A 15 5.45 1.97 -8.21
C ARG A 15 6.10 0.71 -8.78
N LYS A 16 7.44 0.66 -8.81
CA LYS A 16 8.16 -0.54 -9.27
C LYS A 16 7.86 -1.76 -8.39
N LEU A 17 7.77 -1.55 -7.08
CA LEU A 17 7.46 -2.61 -6.13
C LEU A 17 6.00 -3.07 -6.22
N GLU A 18 5.06 -2.16 -6.44
CA GLU A 18 3.65 -2.52 -6.68
C GLU A 18 3.51 -3.40 -7.93
N ASP A 19 4.32 -3.15 -8.96
CA ASP A 19 4.34 -3.97 -10.17
C ASP A 19 4.90 -5.36 -9.93
N GLN A 20 5.96 -5.47 -9.13
CA GLN A 20 6.52 -6.75 -8.71
C GLN A 20 5.53 -7.51 -7.81
N PHE A 21 4.88 -6.82 -6.87
CA PHE A 21 3.86 -7.39 -6.00
C PHE A 21 2.69 -7.95 -6.81
N GLY A 22 2.15 -7.19 -7.77
CA GLY A 22 1.07 -7.66 -8.63
C GLY A 22 1.46 -8.83 -9.54
N ALA A 23 2.75 -9.00 -9.84
CA ALA A 23 3.26 -10.14 -10.60
C ALA A 23 3.53 -11.38 -9.73
N GLN A 24 3.95 -11.19 -8.48
CA GLN A 24 4.34 -12.28 -7.57
C GLN A 24 3.20 -12.79 -6.69
N VAL A 25 2.21 -11.93 -6.39
CA VAL A 25 1.09 -12.29 -5.50
C VAL A 25 -0.19 -12.41 -6.34
N PRO A 26 -0.55 -13.63 -6.78
CA PRO A 26 -1.63 -13.85 -7.74
C PRO A 26 -3.00 -13.39 -7.22
N GLU A 27 -3.23 -13.47 -5.90
CA GLU A 27 -4.47 -13.02 -5.24
C GLU A 27 -4.78 -11.53 -5.47
N PHE A 28 -3.74 -10.70 -5.63
CA PHE A 28 -3.88 -9.26 -5.84
C PHE A 28 -3.55 -8.81 -7.28
N SER A 29 -3.19 -9.74 -8.16
CA SER A 29 -2.80 -9.45 -9.55
C SER A 29 -3.93 -8.80 -10.36
N GLU A 30 -5.13 -9.36 -10.29
CA GLU A 30 -6.32 -8.83 -10.98
C GLU A 30 -6.70 -7.45 -10.44
N TYR A 31 -6.64 -7.27 -9.11
CA TYR A 31 -6.95 -6.00 -8.48
C TYR A 31 -5.91 -4.92 -8.81
N HIS A 32 -4.62 -5.29 -8.89
CA HIS A 32 -3.55 -4.41 -9.35
C HIS A 32 -3.79 -3.92 -10.78
N GLN A 33 -4.19 -4.83 -11.68
CA GLN A 33 -4.53 -4.47 -13.06
C GLN A 33 -5.71 -3.49 -13.12
N LYS A 34 -6.77 -3.70 -12.33
CA LYS A 34 -7.91 -2.77 -12.22
C LYS A 34 -7.47 -1.39 -11.73
N ARG A 35 -6.62 -1.30 -10.71
CA ARG A 35 -6.04 -0.04 -10.22
C ARG A 35 -5.20 0.66 -11.29
N ARG A 36 -4.35 -0.08 -12.01
CA ARG A 36 -3.54 0.47 -13.13
C ARG A 36 -4.42 0.96 -14.27
N GLY A 37 -5.50 0.24 -14.59
CA GLY A 37 -6.50 0.63 -15.56
C GLY A 37 -7.15 1.96 -15.20
N LEU A 38 -7.64 2.07 -13.95
CA LEU A 38 -8.22 3.30 -13.42
C LEU A 38 -7.22 4.47 -13.42
N GLU A 39 -5.98 4.23 -13.01
CA GLU A 39 -4.95 5.27 -13.02
C GLU A 39 -4.65 5.74 -14.44
N SER A 40 -4.44 4.82 -15.38
CA SER A 40 -4.20 5.13 -16.78
C SER A 40 -5.37 5.92 -17.39
N PHE A 41 -6.60 5.49 -17.15
CA PHE A 41 -7.80 6.20 -17.58
C PHE A 41 -7.86 7.62 -16.99
N SER A 42 -7.64 7.75 -15.68
CA SER A 42 -7.67 9.05 -15.00
C SER A 42 -6.61 10.01 -15.53
N VAL A 43 -5.40 9.51 -15.83
CA VAL A 43 -4.30 10.33 -16.37
C VAL A 43 -4.60 10.76 -17.80
N LYS A 44 -5.10 9.86 -18.65
CA LYS A 44 -5.46 10.19 -20.04
C LYS A 44 -6.60 11.20 -20.10
N GLY A 45 -7.68 10.97 -19.35
CA GLY A 45 -8.81 11.89 -19.29
C GLY A 45 -8.41 13.27 -18.74
N ALA A 46 -7.60 13.29 -17.69
CA ALA A 46 -7.08 14.53 -17.12
C ALA A 46 -6.13 15.27 -18.07
N ALA A 47 -5.27 14.56 -18.80
CA ALA A 47 -4.37 15.16 -19.77
C ALA A 47 -5.15 15.88 -20.88
N LEU A 48 -6.21 15.25 -21.41
CA LEU A 48 -7.08 15.89 -22.40
C LEU A 48 -7.78 17.14 -21.85
N ALA A 49 -8.34 17.07 -20.64
CA ALA A 49 -8.97 18.21 -19.98
C ALA A 49 -7.98 19.35 -19.70
N GLY A 50 -6.77 19.03 -19.24
CA GLY A 50 -5.70 19.98 -18.96
C GLY A 50 -5.17 20.66 -20.23
N ILE A 51 -4.98 19.92 -21.31
CA ILE A 51 -4.54 20.48 -22.60
C ILE A 51 -5.64 21.38 -23.19
N GLY A 52 -6.90 20.92 -23.19
CA GLY A 52 -8.02 21.70 -23.73
C GLY A 52 -8.24 23.02 -22.99
N SER A 53 -8.18 22.99 -21.66
CA SER A 53 -8.29 24.19 -20.84
C SER A 53 -7.07 25.12 -20.94
N CYS A 54 -5.86 24.57 -21.12
CA CYS A 54 -4.65 25.34 -21.40
C CYS A 54 -4.79 26.15 -22.70
N ILE A 55 -5.22 25.49 -23.78
CA ILE A 55 -5.42 26.12 -25.10
C ILE A 55 -6.48 27.21 -25.00
N PHE A 56 -7.62 26.91 -24.36
CA PHE A 56 -8.71 27.87 -24.18
C PHE A 56 -8.28 29.12 -23.38
N ALA A 57 -7.59 28.91 -22.26
CA ALA A 57 -7.11 30.00 -21.41
C ALA A 57 -6.03 30.83 -22.11
N TYR A 58 -5.13 30.20 -22.87
CA TYR A 58 -4.14 30.90 -23.68
C TYR A 58 -4.80 31.76 -24.76
N GLN A 59 -5.75 31.22 -25.52
CA GLN A 59 -6.47 31.96 -26.58
C GLN A 59 -7.23 33.17 -26.03
N ARG A 60 -7.79 33.07 -24.81
CA ARG A 60 -8.57 34.15 -24.21
C ARG A 60 -7.73 35.21 -23.52
N SER A 61 -6.60 34.83 -22.92
CA SER A 61 -5.77 35.74 -22.12
C SER A 61 -4.50 36.24 -22.82
N TYR A 62 -4.08 35.61 -23.93
CA TYR A 62 -2.78 35.80 -24.60
C TYR A 62 -1.56 35.65 -23.68
N GLN A 63 -1.76 35.11 -22.47
CA GLN A 63 -0.71 34.92 -21.47
C GLN A 63 -0.40 33.43 -21.34
N PRO A 64 0.81 32.99 -21.72
CA PRO A 64 1.17 31.57 -21.69
C PRO A 64 1.18 31.01 -20.27
N LEU A 65 1.61 31.78 -19.28
CA LEU A 65 1.64 31.35 -17.87
C LEU A 65 0.23 31.09 -17.32
N THR A 66 -0.74 31.94 -17.66
CA THR A 66 -2.15 31.77 -17.27
C THR A 66 -2.73 30.52 -17.89
N GLY A 67 -2.42 30.25 -19.17
CA GLY A 67 -2.80 29.01 -19.85
C GLY A 67 -2.24 27.76 -19.15
N ILE A 68 -0.95 27.75 -18.84
CA ILE A 68 -0.28 26.64 -18.15
C ILE A 68 -0.90 26.39 -16.77
N PHE A 69 -1.13 27.45 -15.99
CA PHE A 69 -1.70 27.32 -14.64
C PHE A 69 -3.12 26.74 -14.68
N VAL A 70 -3.98 27.27 -15.55
CA VAL A 70 -5.36 26.78 -15.71
C VAL A 70 -5.35 25.33 -16.19
N GLY A 71 -4.48 24.99 -17.15
CA GLY A 71 -4.31 23.61 -17.64
C GLY A 71 -3.87 22.63 -16.55
N ALA A 72 -2.91 23.03 -15.71
CA ALA A 72 -2.44 22.22 -14.59
C ALA A 72 -3.54 22.01 -13.54
N MET A 73 -4.29 23.05 -13.20
CA MET A 73 -5.41 22.95 -12.26
C MET A 73 -6.53 22.07 -12.80
N ALA A 74 -6.89 22.22 -14.07
CA ALA A 74 -7.87 21.38 -14.74
C ALA A 74 -7.42 19.91 -14.82
N PHE A 75 -6.13 19.65 -15.04
CA PHE A 75 -5.57 18.31 -14.96
C PHE A 75 -5.76 17.69 -13.57
N LEU A 76 -5.43 18.43 -12.50
CA LEU A 76 -5.54 17.92 -11.14
C LEU A 76 -7.00 17.64 -10.75
N THR A 77 -7.92 18.55 -11.05
CA THR A 77 -9.34 18.38 -10.74
C THR A 77 -9.96 17.26 -11.56
N ALA A 78 -9.68 17.19 -12.87
CA ALA A 78 -10.16 16.13 -13.74
C ALA A 78 -9.59 14.75 -13.33
N ARG A 79 -8.32 14.67 -12.93
CA ARG A 79 -7.71 13.42 -12.45
C ARG A 79 -8.40 12.94 -11.18
N SER A 80 -8.68 13.84 -10.24
CA SER A 80 -9.38 13.52 -9.01
C SER A 80 -10.81 13.04 -9.28
N ALA A 81 -11.56 13.77 -10.12
CA ALA A 81 -12.91 13.41 -10.51
C ALA A 81 -12.94 12.06 -11.25
N ALA A 82 -12.05 11.85 -12.22
CA ALA A 82 -11.97 10.60 -12.96
C ALA A 82 -11.62 9.40 -12.08
N LYS A 83 -10.79 9.57 -11.04
CA LYS A 83 -10.55 8.52 -10.05
C LYS A 83 -11.79 8.24 -9.20
N TYR A 84 -12.47 9.28 -8.73
CA TYR A 84 -13.65 9.15 -7.88
C TYR A 84 -14.83 8.49 -8.61
N PHE A 85 -15.17 9.01 -9.79
CA PHE A 85 -16.28 8.48 -10.59
C PHE A 85 -15.91 7.21 -11.37
N GLY A 86 -14.65 7.04 -11.75
CA GLY A 86 -14.17 5.84 -12.45
C GLY A 86 -13.98 4.63 -11.54
N ALA A 87 -13.70 4.82 -10.26
CA ALA A 87 -13.51 3.74 -9.29
C ALA A 87 -14.60 2.63 -9.33
N PRO A 88 -15.91 2.94 -9.30
CA PRO A 88 -16.95 1.91 -9.38
C PRO A 88 -16.93 1.13 -10.71
N TYR A 89 -16.68 1.79 -11.84
CA TYR A 89 -16.66 1.13 -13.16
C TYR A 89 -15.48 0.16 -13.33
N PHE A 90 -14.35 0.45 -12.67
CA PHE A 90 -13.18 -0.42 -12.67
C PHE A 90 -13.21 -1.45 -11.51
N GLY A 91 -14.28 -1.50 -10.70
CA GLY A 91 -14.38 -2.41 -9.55
C GLY A 91 -13.37 -2.11 -8.44
N VAL A 92 -12.89 -0.86 -8.35
CA VAL A 92 -11.92 -0.42 -7.35
C VAL A 92 -12.67 0.16 -6.15
N ASN A 93 -12.72 -0.60 -5.05
CA ASN A 93 -13.33 -0.13 -3.80
C ASN A 93 -12.26 0.34 -2.79
N SER A 94 -12.63 1.27 -1.90
CA SER A 94 -11.79 1.78 -0.81
C SER A 94 -11.33 0.68 0.16
N ILE A 95 -12.20 -0.29 0.47
CA ILE A 95 -11.90 -1.43 1.36
C ILE A 95 -10.80 -2.30 0.74
N ASN A 96 -11.00 -2.77 -0.49
CA ASN A 96 -10.02 -3.59 -1.21
C ASN A 96 -8.70 -2.84 -1.45
N ASN A 97 -8.75 -1.50 -1.61
CA ASN A 97 -7.55 -0.67 -1.72
C ASN A 97 -6.76 -0.68 -0.40
N ALA A 98 -7.46 -0.59 0.74
CA ALA A 98 -6.81 -0.64 2.05
C ALA A 98 -6.20 -2.02 2.31
N GLU A 99 -6.88 -3.10 1.90
CA GLU A 99 -6.36 -4.46 1.98
C GLU A 99 -5.15 -4.67 1.07
N PHE A 100 -5.23 -4.22 -0.18
CA PHE A 100 -4.09 -4.25 -1.10
C PHE A 100 -2.90 -3.47 -0.54
N ASP A 101 -3.11 -2.24 -0.07
CA ASP A 101 -2.05 -1.42 0.49
C ASP A 101 -1.44 -2.07 1.75
N ARG A 102 -2.25 -2.76 2.56
CA ARG A 102 -1.76 -3.52 3.71
C ARG A 102 -0.93 -4.73 3.29
N ALA A 103 -1.42 -5.52 2.33
CA ALA A 103 -0.72 -6.70 1.81
C ALA A 103 0.59 -6.30 1.11
N PHE A 104 0.56 -5.22 0.33
CA PHE A 104 1.74 -4.63 -0.29
C PHE A 104 2.77 -4.19 0.75
N ASN A 105 2.35 -3.45 1.78
CA ASN A 105 3.27 -3.01 2.84
C ASN A 105 3.87 -4.19 3.62
N LEU A 106 3.07 -5.23 3.87
CA LEU A 106 3.55 -6.48 4.47
C LEU A 106 4.59 -7.16 3.57
N TRP A 107 4.28 -7.30 2.28
CA TRP A 107 5.18 -7.92 1.31
C TRP A 107 6.50 -7.14 1.20
N VAL A 108 6.46 -5.80 1.08
CA VAL A 108 7.68 -4.97 1.07
C VAL A 108 8.46 -5.15 2.38
N TYR A 109 7.78 -5.16 3.52
CA TYR A 109 8.43 -5.31 4.82
C TYR A 109 9.16 -6.64 4.96
N TYR A 110 8.56 -7.75 4.47
CA TYR A 110 9.18 -9.07 4.57
C TYR A 110 10.20 -9.34 3.46
N GLU A 111 9.94 -8.87 2.25
CA GLU A 111 10.73 -9.25 1.07
C GLU A 111 11.88 -8.27 0.79
N HIS A 112 11.73 -6.99 1.14
CA HIS A 112 12.61 -5.92 0.67
C HIS A 112 13.17 -5.02 1.77
N ASN A 113 12.89 -5.33 3.04
CA ASN A 113 13.48 -4.60 4.15
C ASN A 113 14.87 -5.20 4.46
N PRO A 114 15.98 -4.45 4.27
CA PRO A 114 17.33 -4.97 4.50
C PRO A 114 17.55 -5.35 5.98
N TYR A 115 16.78 -4.76 6.90
CA TYR A 115 16.78 -5.09 8.32
C TYR A 115 16.08 -6.42 8.66
N ARG A 116 15.60 -7.21 7.69
CA ARG A 116 15.00 -8.53 7.95
C ARG A 116 15.92 -9.47 8.73
N LYS A 117 17.24 -9.32 8.58
CA LYS A 117 18.24 -10.13 9.28
C LYS A 117 18.62 -9.59 10.66
N ASP A 118 18.45 -8.28 10.89
CA ASP A 118 18.96 -7.60 12.10
C ASP A 118 17.83 -7.08 13.03
N ALA A 119 16.61 -6.96 12.52
CA ALA A 119 15.45 -6.59 13.32
C ALA A 119 14.72 -7.87 13.73
N ASP A 120 14.54 -8.05 15.04
CA ASP A 120 13.65 -9.03 15.66
C ASP A 120 12.28 -8.99 14.98
N LEU A 121 12.13 -9.83 13.94
CA LEU A 121 10.83 -10.07 13.34
C LEU A 121 9.92 -10.55 14.49
N PRO A 122 8.65 -10.14 14.54
CA PRO A 122 7.74 -10.59 15.59
C PRO A 122 7.62 -12.12 15.66
N ILE A 123 8.05 -12.84 14.61
CA ILE A 123 8.19 -14.30 14.55
C ILE A 123 9.25 -14.80 15.57
N HIS A 124 10.43 -14.19 15.64
CA HIS A 124 11.47 -14.51 16.65
C HIS A 124 11.04 -14.09 18.06
N GLN A 125 10.26 -13.00 18.16
CA GLN A 125 9.62 -12.63 19.42
C GLN A 125 8.51 -13.62 19.84
N PHE A 126 7.84 -14.29 18.89
CA PHE A 126 6.82 -15.29 19.21
C PHE A 126 7.44 -16.55 19.81
N GLU A 127 8.53 -17.04 19.22
CA GLU A 127 9.24 -18.21 19.72
C GLU A 127 9.86 -17.95 21.10
N SER A 128 10.50 -16.78 21.29
CA SER A 128 11.02 -16.39 22.60
C SER A 128 9.92 -16.16 23.65
N ARG A 129 8.79 -15.54 23.29
CA ARG A 129 7.61 -15.42 24.17
C ARG A 129 7.01 -16.79 24.50
N TYR A 130 6.99 -17.72 23.55
CA TYR A 130 6.49 -19.08 23.77
C TYR A 130 7.40 -19.85 24.71
N GLN A 131 8.71 -19.84 24.49
CA GLN A 131 9.68 -20.45 25.39
C GLN A 131 9.62 -19.83 26.80
N LYS A 132 9.47 -18.51 26.90
CA LYS A 132 9.29 -17.83 28.19
C LYS A 132 8.03 -18.31 28.93
N ARG A 133 6.88 -18.37 28.25
CA ARG A 133 5.64 -18.91 28.84
C ARG A 133 5.75 -20.38 29.23
N LEU A 134 6.45 -21.18 28.44
CA LEU A 134 6.73 -22.59 28.74
C LEU A 134 7.59 -22.73 30.00
N ASN A 135 8.61 -21.90 30.15
CA ASN A 135 9.46 -21.91 31.33
C ASN A 135 8.68 -21.45 32.57
N GLU A 136 7.91 -20.36 32.46
CA GLU A 136 7.01 -19.91 33.53
C GLU A 136 5.98 -20.99 33.93
N PHE A 137 5.42 -21.72 32.94
CA PHE A 137 4.53 -22.85 33.19
C PHE A 137 5.23 -24.01 33.91
N ARG A 138 6.44 -24.40 33.46
CA ARG A 138 7.24 -25.45 34.09
C ARG A 138 7.62 -25.09 35.51
N GLU A 139 8.00 -23.85 35.78
CA GLU A 139 8.33 -23.40 37.13
C GLU A 139 7.10 -23.41 38.05
N LYS A 140 5.96 -22.94 37.54
CA LYS A 140 4.70 -22.92 38.29
C LYS A 140 4.22 -24.32 38.68
N HIS A 141 4.39 -25.31 37.79
CA HIS A 141 3.95 -26.69 38.02
C HIS A 141 5.06 -27.63 38.49
N LYS A 142 6.26 -27.12 38.77
CA LYS A 142 7.41 -27.91 39.23
C LYS A 142 7.10 -28.62 40.56
N ASN A 143 6.43 -27.93 41.47
CA ASN A 143 6.06 -28.44 42.79
C ASN A 143 4.89 -29.43 42.73
N ASP A 144 3.91 -29.17 41.87
CA ASP A 144 2.77 -30.09 41.65
C ASP A 144 3.24 -31.45 41.12
N TYR A 145 4.22 -31.44 40.20
CA TYR A 145 4.80 -32.66 39.64
C TYR A 145 5.66 -33.43 40.65
N THR A 146 6.35 -32.73 41.56
CA THR A 146 7.12 -33.39 42.64
C THR A 146 6.23 -33.95 43.75
N GLN A 147 5.06 -33.34 43.98
CA GLN A 147 4.06 -33.90 44.88
C GLN A 147 3.36 -35.13 44.27
N PHE A 148 3.08 -35.11 42.97
CA PHE A 148 2.52 -36.27 42.25
C PHE A 148 3.45 -37.49 42.24
N LEU A 149 4.78 -37.30 42.16
CA LEU A 149 5.77 -38.38 42.18
C LEU A 149 6.10 -38.94 43.58
N LYS A 150 5.60 -38.30 44.64
CA LYS A 150 5.79 -38.73 46.04
C LYS A 150 4.57 -39.43 46.64
N GLN A 151 3.49 -39.58 45.87
CA GLN A 151 2.37 -40.48 46.15
C GLN A 151 2.64 -41.85 45.54
#